data_AF-A0A8S3IKM5-F1
#
_entry.id   AF-A0A8S3IKM5-F1
#
_cell.length_a   1.000
_cell.length_b   1.000
_cell.length_c   1.000
_cell.angle_alpha   90.00
_cell.angle_beta   90.00
_cell.angle_gamma   90.00
#
_symmetry.space_group_name_H-M   'P 1'
#
loop_
_entity.id
_entity.type
_entity.pdbx_description
1 polymer ?
#
loop_
_entity_poly.entity_id
_entity_poly.type
_entity_poly.pdbx_seq_one_letter_code
_entity_poly.pdbx_strand_id
1 'polypeptide(L)'
;GLYTKYRSYLQRDKVILRKLQSTNSKQRPDTVQNALLRRFFLELTQSFIIPLERYFTSLLPLRKYYQANQRYFTSLLPLRKYYQANREPPIIKEFENEEFLKTLDQYGPQLTSGLKGDWKELYKHFLSTPNFRLWLSHRRLEANAKIYSLYIEKIAYCRLEQDLNISQLTEIELIDLVIKFKDLIQRIETKHDELLIRIDQKLKCDYLEKLKIKMKIIIDENLSEDMKILFNKPSRLSSS
;
A
#
# COMPACT_ATOMS: atom_id res chain seq x y z
N GLY A 1 -42.36 -7.26 22.11
CA GLY A 1 -40.95 -7.41 21.71
C GLY A 1 -40.56 -6.28 20.78
N LEU A 2 -39.27 -5.98 20.65
CA LEU A 2 -38.79 -4.92 19.74
C LEU A 2 -38.81 -5.40 18.28
N TYR A 3 -39.65 -4.77 17.46
CA TYR A 3 -39.69 -4.99 16.01
C TYR A 3 -38.87 -3.90 15.32
N THR A 4 -38.07 -4.27 14.32
CA THR A 4 -37.30 -3.32 13.51
C THR A 4 -37.65 -3.52 12.04
N LYS A 5 -37.54 -2.45 11.23
CA LYS A 5 -37.69 -2.53 9.76
C LYS A 5 -36.41 -3.07 9.06
N TYR A 6 -35.42 -3.54 9.82
CA TYR A 6 -34.12 -3.95 9.28
C TYR A 6 -34.20 -5.35 8.65
N ARG A 7 -33.93 -5.43 7.35
CA ARG A 7 -33.78 -6.69 6.61
C ARG A 7 -32.38 -7.26 6.82
N SER A 8 -32.27 -8.37 7.55
CA SER A 8 -30.99 -9.05 7.76
C SER A 8 -30.53 -9.81 6.52
N TYR A 9 -29.39 -9.42 5.94
CA TYR A 9 -28.75 -10.15 4.83
C TYR A 9 -28.27 -11.56 5.24
N LEU A 10 -27.73 -11.70 6.47
CA LEU A 10 -27.23 -12.96 7.01
C LEU A 10 -28.20 -13.58 8.02
N GLN A 11 -28.22 -14.92 8.07
CA GLN A 11 -28.95 -15.68 9.07
C GLN A 11 -28.26 -15.58 10.45
N ARG A 12 -29.03 -15.82 11.52
CA ARG A 12 -28.49 -15.85 12.89
C ARG A 12 -27.70 -17.13 13.14
N ASP A 13 -26.48 -17.01 13.68
CA ASP A 13 -25.69 -18.18 14.09
C ASP A 13 -26.38 -18.91 15.25
N LYS A 14 -26.89 -20.12 14.97
CA LYS A 14 -27.59 -20.95 15.97
C LYS A 14 -26.64 -21.63 16.96
N VAL A 15 -25.32 -21.63 16.73
CA VAL A 15 -24.30 -22.18 17.63
C VAL A 15 -23.91 -21.14 18.68
N ILE A 16 -23.63 -19.90 18.30
CA ILE A 16 -23.30 -18.82 19.25
C ILE A 16 -24.50 -18.51 20.14
N LEU A 17 -25.73 -18.47 19.58
CA LEU A 17 -26.95 -18.27 20.37
C LEU A 17 -27.17 -19.40 21.39
N ARG A 18 -26.96 -20.66 21.02
CA ARG A 18 -27.05 -21.78 21.98
C ARG A 18 -25.96 -21.72 23.06
N LYS A 19 -24.73 -21.32 22.71
CA LYS A 19 -23.66 -21.08 23.70
C LYS A 19 -24.08 -20.01 24.72
N LEU A 20 -24.58 -18.86 24.26
CA LEU A 20 -25.05 -17.75 25.11
C LEU A 20 -26.30 -18.11 25.94
N GLN A 21 -27.24 -18.88 25.39
CA GLN A 21 -28.40 -19.35 26.16
C GLN A 21 -27.98 -20.38 27.23
N SER A 22 -27.00 -21.23 26.94
CA SER A 22 -26.47 -22.22 27.89
C SER A 22 -25.62 -21.63 29.03
N THR A 23 -25.23 -20.36 28.96
CA THR A 23 -24.52 -19.68 30.05
C THR A 23 -25.45 -19.08 31.10
N ASN A 24 -26.68 -18.69 30.72
CA ASN A 24 -27.66 -18.14 31.66
C ASN A 24 -28.12 -19.16 32.71
N SER A 25 -28.19 -20.45 32.35
CA SER A 25 -28.50 -21.54 33.28
C SER A 25 -27.32 -22.03 34.11
N LYS A 26 -26.13 -21.44 33.97
CA LYS A 26 -24.88 -21.87 34.63
C LYS A 26 -24.10 -20.74 35.32
N GLN A 27 -24.75 -19.61 35.62
CA GLN A 27 -24.18 -18.45 36.32
C GLN A 27 -22.78 -18.04 35.85
N ARG A 28 -22.52 -18.10 34.53
CA ARG A 28 -21.16 -17.89 34.00
C ARG A 28 -20.84 -16.39 33.94
N PRO A 29 -19.72 -15.91 34.55
CA PRO A 29 -19.43 -14.48 34.66
C PRO A 29 -19.45 -13.73 33.32
N ASP A 30 -19.97 -12.51 33.35
CA ASP A 30 -20.17 -11.67 32.16
C ASP A 30 -18.87 -11.38 31.40
N THR A 31 -17.73 -11.39 32.08
CA THR A 31 -16.39 -11.30 31.46
C THR A 31 -16.17 -12.41 30.42
N VAL A 32 -16.63 -13.63 30.70
CA VAL A 32 -16.52 -14.78 29.79
C VAL A 32 -17.53 -14.69 28.65
N GLN A 33 -18.74 -14.19 28.92
CA GLN A 33 -19.76 -13.96 27.88
C GLN A 33 -19.32 -12.87 26.89
N ASN A 34 -18.78 -11.76 27.42
CA ASN A 34 -18.21 -10.67 26.63
C ASN A 34 -16.97 -11.12 25.82
N ALA A 35 -16.09 -11.95 26.39
CA ALA A 35 -14.97 -12.52 25.64
C ALA A 35 -15.44 -13.42 24.47
N LEU A 36 -16.47 -14.24 24.70
CA LEU A 36 -17.07 -15.11 23.69
C LEU A 36 -17.74 -14.31 22.55
N LEU A 37 -18.45 -13.23 22.88
CA LEU A 37 -19.03 -12.30 21.90
C LEU A 37 -17.95 -11.58 21.09
N ARG A 38 -16.95 -10.99 21.76
CA ARG A 38 -15.83 -10.29 21.10
C ARG A 38 -15.09 -11.20 20.14
N ARG A 39 -14.79 -12.45 20.54
CA ARG A 39 -14.16 -13.45 19.68
C ARG A 39 -15.01 -13.76 18.45
N PHE A 40 -16.30 -14.05 18.62
CA PHE A 40 -17.21 -14.36 17.51
C PHE A 40 -17.28 -13.22 16.49
N PHE A 41 -17.45 -11.98 16.94
CA PHE A 41 -17.51 -10.83 16.04
C PHE A 41 -16.15 -10.50 15.40
N LEU A 42 -15.02 -10.79 16.05
CA LEU A 42 -13.69 -10.68 15.45
C LEU A 42 -13.49 -11.70 14.32
N GLU A 43 -13.78 -12.99 14.57
CA GLU A 43 -13.68 -14.08 13.58
C GLU A 43 -14.62 -13.81 12.38
N LEU A 44 -15.82 -13.30 12.64
CA LEU A 44 -16.77 -12.89 11.60
C LEU A 44 -16.29 -11.66 10.80
N THR A 45 -15.72 -10.64 11.46
CA THR A 45 -15.19 -9.45 10.79
C THR A 45 -13.99 -9.81 9.92
N GLN A 46 -13.08 -10.66 10.40
CA GLN A 46 -11.98 -11.20 9.60
C GLN A 46 -12.49 -11.95 8.36
N SER A 47 -13.48 -12.83 8.54
CA SER A 47 -14.13 -13.55 7.42
C SER A 47 -14.74 -12.62 6.36
N PHE A 48 -15.30 -11.47 6.79
CA PHE A 48 -15.85 -10.45 5.90
C PHE A 48 -14.78 -9.57 5.22
N ILE A 49 -13.65 -9.33 5.86
CA ILE A 49 -12.57 -8.49 5.32
C ILE A 49 -11.64 -9.25 4.37
N ILE A 50 -11.42 -10.56 4.57
CA ILE A 50 -10.53 -11.39 3.75
C ILE A 50 -10.79 -11.30 2.22
N PRO A 51 -12.05 -11.35 1.72
CA PRO A 51 -12.31 -11.21 0.28
C PRO A 51 -11.97 -9.81 -0.27
N LEU A 52 -12.26 -8.76 0.51
CA LEU A 52 -11.92 -7.37 0.16
C LEU A 52 -10.41 -7.17 0.08
N GLU A 53 -9.65 -7.73 1.03
CA GLU A 53 -8.18 -7.67 1.02
C GLU A 53 -7.57 -8.51 -0.12
N ARG A 54 -8.11 -9.69 -0.40
CA ARG A 54 -7.71 -10.54 -1.52
C ARG A 54 -7.93 -9.84 -2.88
N TYR A 55 -9.06 -9.15 -3.04
CA TYR A 55 -9.33 -8.36 -4.24
C TYR A 55 -8.49 -7.09 -4.30
N PHE A 56 -8.35 -6.32 -3.22
CA PHE A 56 -7.45 -5.16 -3.19
C PHE A 56 -6.00 -5.54 -3.53
N THR A 57 -5.53 -6.69 -3.03
CA THR A 57 -4.21 -7.26 -3.38
C THR A 57 -4.08 -7.59 -4.88
N SER A 58 -5.20 -7.79 -5.59
CA SER A 58 -5.22 -7.98 -7.05
C SER A 58 -4.99 -6.70 -7.85
N LEU A 59 -5.36 -5.55 -7.26
CA LEU A 59 -5.20 -4.21 -7.84
C LEU A 59 -3.78 -3.68 -7.72
N LEU A 60 -2.98 -4.26 -6.80
CA LEU A 60 -1.58 -3.92 -6.63
C LEU A 60 -0.77 -4.33 -7.88
N PRO A 61 0.03 -3.44 -8.47
CA PRO A 61 0.75 -3.70 -9.73
C PRO A 61 1.81 -4.80 -9.62
N LEU A 62 2.16 -5.21 -8.40
CA LEU A 62 3.20 -6.18 -8.07
C LEU A 62 2.63 -7.44 -7.38
N ARG A 63 1.52 -7.98 -7.89
CA ARG A 63 0.79 -9.15 -7.31
C ARG A 63 1.67 -10.39 -7.06
N LYS A 64 2.78 -10.57 -7.78
CA LYS A 64 3.78 -11.66 -7.56
C LYS A 64 4.79 -11.39 -6.45
N TYR A 65 4.88 -10.17 -5.92
CA TYR A 65 5.98 -9.71 -5.08
C TYR A 65 5.69 -9.89 -3.58
N TYR A 66 4.52 -9.45 -3.12
CA TYR A 66 4.08 -9.58 -1.71
C TYR A 66 3.90 -11.03 -1.22
N GLN A 67 3.72 -11.98 -2.14
CA GLN A 67 3.46 -13.39 -1.82
C GLN A 67 4.75 -14.21 -1.64
N ALA A 68 5.94 -13.61 -1.85
CA ALA A 68 7.23 -14.26 -1.67
C ALA A 68 7.91 -13.78 -0.37
N ASN A 69 8.32 -14.71 0.48
CA ASN A 69 9.00 -14.42 1.74
C ASN A 69 10.34 -13.66 1.52
N GLN A 70 10.35 -12.37 1.82
CA GLN A 70 11.42 -11.57 2.44
C GLN A 70 12.88 -11.62 1.88
N ARG A 71 13.18 -12.37 0.80
CA ARG A 71 14.56 -12.60 0.31
C ARG A 71 14.76 -12.70 -1.21
N TYR A 72 13.71 -12.84 -2.03
CA TYR A 72 13.86 -13.03 -3.50
C TYR A 72 13.09 -11.98 -4.31
N PHE A 73 13.57 -10.75 -4.22
CA PHE A 73 12.89 -9.60 -4.80
C PHE A 73 13.35 -9.28 -6.23
N THR A 74 14.68 -9.25 -6.42
CA THR A 74 15.31 -8.61 -7.59
C THR A 74 15.79 -9.66 -8.58
N SER A 75 14.96 -10.04 -9.57
CA SER A 75 15.42 -10.85 -10.71
C SER A 75 14.62 -10.75 -12.03
N LEU A 76 13.36 -10.29 -12.03
CA LEU A 76 12.46 -10.44 -13.21
C LEU A 76 11.97 -9.14 -13.87
N LEU A 77 12.54 -7.98 -13.57
CA LEU A 77 12.47 -6.79 -14.44
C LEU A 77 13.86 -6.11 -14.51
N PRO A 78 14.37 -5.77 -15.71
CA PRO A 78 15.56 -4.94 -15.86
C PRO A 78 15.34 -3.55 -15.26
N LEU A 79 16.30 -3.07 -14.46
CA LEU A 79 16.21 -1.74 -13.84
C LEU A 79 16.12 -0.62 -14.89
N ARG A 80 16.74 -0.80 -16.06
CA ARG A 80 16.60 0.08 -17.24
C ARG A 80 15.14 0.42 -17.61
N LYS A 81 14.16 -0.46 -17.38
CA LYS A 81 12.71 -0.18 -17.60
C LYS A 81 12.06 0.76 -16.57
N TYR A 82 12.73 1.04 -15.44
CA TYR A 82 12.31 2.01 -14.42
C TYR A 82 13.14 3.32 -14.47
N TYR A 83 14.22 3.36 -15.25
CA TYR A 83 15.12 4.51 -15.37
C TYR A 83 15.07 5.21 -16.72
N GLN A 84 14.63 4.54 -17.79
CA GLN A 84 14.14 5.23 -18.99
C GLN A 84 13.00 6.18 -18.60
N ALA A 85 13.04 7.40 -19.13
CA ALA A 85 12.40 8.60 -18.59
C ALA A 85 10.90 8.47 -18.23
N ASN A 86 10.49 9.28 -17.25
CA ASN A 86 9.09 9.62 -16.97
C ASN A 86 8.14 8.45 -16.67
N ARG A 87 8.59 7.51 -15.83
CA ARG A 87 7.69 6.60 -15.09
C ARG A 87 7.73 6.83 -13.58
N GLU A 88 6.58 7.25 -13.08
CA GLU A 88 6.22 7.37 -11.68
C GLU A 88 6.25 6.03 -10.93
N PRO A 89 6.20 6.03 -9.58
CA PRO A 89 5.91 4.82 -8.80
C PRO A 89 4.66 4.10 -9.33
N PRO A 90 4.67 2.76 -9.42
CA PRO A 90 3.62 2.03 -10.12
C PRO A 90 2.26 2.17 -9.41
N ILE A 91 1.28 2.72 -10.13
CA ILE A 91 -0.04 3.10 -9.61
C ILE A 91 -0.88 1.85 -9.29
N ILE A 92 -1.62 1.90 -8.17
CA ILE A 92 -2.60 0.87 -7.78
C ILE A 92 -3.85 1.04 -8.65
N LYS A 93 -4.37 -0.07 -9.21
CA LYS A 93 -5.59 -0.04 -10.02
C LYS A 93 -6.81 0.51 -9.26
N GLU A 94 -7.79 0.95 -10.03
CA GLU A 94 -9.13 1.31 -9.56
C GLU A 94 -9.83 0.10 -8.91
N PHE A 95 -10.66 0.33 -7.89
CA PHE A 95 -11.45 -0.73 -7.27
C PHE A 95 -12.79 -0.86 -7.99
N GLU A 96 -12.95 -1.90 -8.81
CA GLU A 96 -14.18 -2.14 -9.56
C GLU A 96 -15.16 -2.97 -8.73
N ASN A 97 -16.21 -2.33 -8.21
CA ASN A 97 -17.24 -2.99 -7.39
C ASN A 97 -17.84 -4.22 -8.10
N GLU A 98 -18.13 -4.13 -9.40
CA GLU A 98 -18.73 -5.23 -10.17
C GLU A 98 -17.73 -6.35 -10.49
N GLU A 99 -16.42 -6.07 -10.56
CA GLU A 99 -15.42 -7.14 -10.65
C GLU A 99 -15.29 -7.85 -9.29
N PHE A 100 -15.16 -7.09 -8.21
CA PHE A 100 -15.11 -7.62 -6.84
C PHE A 100 -16.31 -8.53 -6.54
N LEU A 101 -17.54 -8.08 -6.84
CA LEU A 101 -18.76 -8.85 -6.60
C LEU A 101 -18.82 -10.17 -7.40
N LYS A 102 -18.13 -10.28 -8.54
CA LYS A 102 -17.97 -11.55 -9.28
C LYS A 102 -16.97 -12.49 -8.58
N THR A 103 -15.91 -11.96 -7.96
CA THR A 103 -14.94 -12.81 -7.22
C THR A 103 -15.54 -13.49 -5.99
N LEU A 104 -16.61 -12.94 -5.41
CA LEU A 104 -17.25 -13.48 -4.20
C LEU A 104 -17.77 -14.90 -4.36
N ASP A 105 -18.21 -15.28 -5.56
CA ASP A 105 -18.79 -16.61 -5.78
C ASP A 105 -17.71 -17.71 -5.63
N GLN A 106 -16.47 -17.41 -6.01
CA GLN A 106 -15.29 -18.30 -5.89
C GLN A 106 -14.48 -18.09 -4.60
N TYR A 107 -14.43 -16.85 -4.06
CA TYR A 107 -13.47 -16.44 -3.03
C TYR A 107 -14.07 -15.73 -1.81
N GLY A 108 -15.40 -15.74 -1.66
CA GLY A 108 -16.14 -15.03 -0.60
C GLY A 108 -16.08 -15.66 0.81
N PRO A 109 -16.80 -15.06 1.78
CA PRO A 109 -16.76 -15.46 3.20
C PRO A 109 -17.20 -16.89 3.49
N GLN A 110 -17.94 -17.54 2.58
CA GLN A 110 -18.32 -18.96 2.70
C GLN A 110 -17.14 -19.93 2.84
N LEU A 111 -15.92 -19.49 2.51
CA LEU A 111 -14.67 -20.24 2.71
C LEU A 111 -14.10 -20.14 4.14
N THR A 112 -14.58 -19.20 4.96
CA THR A 112 -14.03 -18.88 6.30
C THR A 112 -15.09 -18.77 7.39
N SER A 113 -16.35 -18.55 7.02
CA SER A 113 -17.50 -18.45 7.94
C SER A 113 -18.58 -19.45 7.58
N GLY A 114 -19.09 -20.17 8.58
CA GLY A 114 -20.24 -21.06 8.44
C GLY A 114 -21.61 -20.35 8.34
N LEU A 115 -21.63 -19.01 8.33
CA LEU A 115 -22.86 -18.24 8.24
C LEU A 115 -23.45 -18.26 6.82
N LYS A 116 -24.75 -18.59 6.75
CA LYS A 116 -25.54 -18.60 5.53
C LYS A 116 -26.33 -17.30 5.38
N GLY A 117 -26.54 -16.87 4.14
CA GLY A 117 -27.30 -15.67 3.81
C GLY A 117 -26.79 -15.03 2.52
N ASP A 118 -27.32 -13.84 2.20
CA ASP A 118 -26.92 -13.08 1.03
C ASP A 118 -25.68 -12.22 1.35
N TRP A 119 -24.51 -12.85 1.25
CA TRP A 119 -23.24 -12.16 1.37
C TRP A 119 -23.05 -11.11 0.27
N LYS A 120 -23.58 -11.34 -0.94
CA LYS A 120 -23.37 -10.49 -2.12
C LYS A 120 -24.09 -9.15 -1.95
N GLU A 121 -25.33 -9.18 -1.46
CA GLU A 121 -26.09 -7.97 -1.14
C GLU A 121 -25.54 -7.24 0.10
N LEU A 122 -25.04 -7.97 1.12
CA LEU A 122 -24.31 -7.36 2.24
C LEU A 122 -23.07 -6.59 1.76
N TYR A 123 -22.31 -7.14 0.80
CA TYR A 123 -21.17 -6.44 0.22
C TYR A 123 -21.60 -5.22 -0.60
N LYS A 124 -22.60 -5.30 -1.49
CA LYS A 124 -23.13 -4.12 -2.21
C LYS A 124 -23.48 -2.99 -1.24
N HIS A 125 -24.22 -3.31 -0.18
CA HIS A 125 -24.57 -2.36 0.86
C HIS A 125 -23.31 -1.78 1.53
N PHE A 126 -22.34 -2.61 1.93
CA PHE A 126 -21.09 -2.14 2.53
C PHE A 126 -20.28 -1.21 1.61
N LEU A 127 -20.14 -1.55 0.32
CA LEU A 127 -19.43 -0.75 -0.69
C LEU A 127 -20.05 0.66 -0.86
N SER A 128 -21.35 0.82 -0.61
CA SER A 128 -22.00 2.14 -0.60
C SER A 128 -21.72 2.99 0.66
N THR A 129 -21.21 2.40 1.74
CA THR A 129 -21.04 3.09 3.03
C THR A 129 -19.76 3.94 3.13
N PRO A 130 -19.73 4.97 3.99
CA PRO A 130 -18.50 5.68 4.34
C PRO A 130 -17.40 4.77 4.91
N ASN A 131 -17.78 3.68 5.60
CA ASN A 131 -16.83 2.73 6.19
C ASN A 131 -15.97 2.05 5.11
N PHE A 132 -16.54 1.68 3.96
CA PHE A 132 -15.77 1.16 2.84
C PHE A 132 -14.84 2.22 2.24
N ARG A 133 -15.32 3.47 2.08
CA ARG A 133 -14.50 4.57 1.56
C ARG A 133 -13.26 4.83 2.42
N LEU A 134 -13.43 4.85 3.74
CA LEU A 134 -12.33 5.00 4.71
C LEU A 134 -11.40 3.79 4.74
N TRP A 135 -11.94 2.57 4.65
CA TRP A 135 -11.13 1.35 4.54
C TRP A 135 -10.27 1.36 3.25
N LEU A 136 -10.87 1.75 2.12
CA LEU A 136 -10.18 1.78 0.82
C LEU A 136 -9.14 2.91 0.76
N SER A 137 -9.41 4.10 1.30
CA SER A 137 -8.43 5.19 1.35
C SER A 137 -7.24 4.82 2.24
N HIS A 138 -7.48 4.25 3.43
CA HIS A 138 -6.40 3.76 4.28
C HIS A 138 -5.59 2.65 3.60
N ARG A 139 -6.23 1.63 3.00
CA ARG A 139 -5.49 0.57 2.30
C ARG A 139 -4.72 1.07 1.07
N ARG A 140 -5.26 2.04 0.31
CA ARG A 140 -4.52 2.75 -0.75
C ARG A 140 -3.31 3.50 -0.20
N LEU A 141 -3.46 4.25 0.89
CA LEU A 141 -2.35 4.99 1.52
C LEU A 141 -1.24 4.05 2.01
N GLU A 142 -1.57 2.95 2.69
CA GLU A 142 -0.59 1.98 3.18
C GLU A 142 0.18 1.28 2.05
N ALA A 143 -0.52 0.91 0.98
CA ALA A 143 0.10 0.29 -0.19
C ALA A 143 0.95 1.29 -0.98
N ASN A 144 0.47 2.52 -1.20
CA ASN A 144 1.25 3.59 -1.83
C ASN A 144 2.50 3.93 -1.02
N ALA A 145 2.40 4.09 0.30
CA ALA A 145 3.54 4.34 1.18
C ALA A 145 4.59 3.23 1.08
N LYS A 146 4.16 1.95 1.01
CA LYS A 146 5.10 0.84 0.87
C LYS A 146 5.71 0.75 -0.54
N ILE A 147 4.93 0.99 -1.60
CA ILE A 147 5.43 1.10 -2.99
C ILE A 147 6.47 2.22 -3.09
N TYR A 148 6.22 3.36 -2.44
CA TYR A 148 7.09 4.54 -2.50
C TYR A 148 8.38 4.38 -1.68
N SER A 149 8.28 3.80 -0.47
CA SER A 149 9.44 3.36 0.32
C SER A 149 10.38 2.46 -0.50
N LEU A 150 9.81 1.50 -1.24
CA LEU A 150 10.54 0.55 -2.08
C LEU A 150 11.14 1.18 -3.34
N TYR A 151 10.44 2.16 -3.93
CA TYR A 151 10.93 2.94 -5.06
C TYR A 151 12.18 3.74 -4.65
N ILE A 152 12.13 4.46 -3.52
CA ILE A 152 13.28 5.20 -2.98
C ILE A 152 14.42 4.26 -2.60
N GLU A 153 14.14 3.16 -1.90
CA GLU A 153 15.13 2.13 -1.58
C GLU A 153 15.89 1.66 -2.84
N LYS A 154 15.16 1.37 -3.91
CA LYS A 154 15.76 0.89 -5.17
C LYS A 154 16.59 1.95 -5.90
N ILE A 155 16.25 3.23 -5.76
CA ILE A 155 17.00 4.35 -6.34
C ILE A 155 18.23 4.70 -5.48
N ALA A 156 18.11 4.68 -4.14
CA ALA A 156 19.24 4.92 -3.24
C ALA A 156 20.33 3.84 -3.39
N TYR A 157 19.96 2.57 -3.57
CA TYR A 157 20.92 1.46 -3.76
C TYR A 157 21.30 1.15 -5.21
N CYS A 158 20.82 1.90 -6.23
CA CYS A 158 21.24 1.65 -7.61
C CYS A 158 22.71 1.99 -7.85
N ARG A 159 23.36 1.27 -8.75
CA ARG A 159 24.73 1.51 -9.22
C ARG A 159 24.65 2.16 -10.59
N LEU A 160 25.21 3.37 -10.72
CA LEU A 160 24.98 4.22 -11.90
C LEU A 160 25.24 3.49 -13.21
N GLU A 161 26.42 2.92 -13.40
CA GLU A 161 26.74 2.25 -14.66
C GLU A 161 26.13 0.84 -14.79
N GLN A 162 26.05 0.07 -13.70
CA GLN A 162 25.62 -1.34 -13.74
C GLN A 162 24.09 -1.54 -13.73
N ASP A 163 23.33 -0.58 -13.23
CA ASP A 163 21.86 -0.66 -13.12
C ASP A 163 21.13 0.39 -13.99
N LEU A 164 21.79 1.49 -14.37
CA LEU A 164 21.22 2.56 -15.22
C LEU A 164 21.87 2.66 -16.61
N ASN A 165 23.12 2.23 -16.77
CA ASN A 165 23.97 2.47 -17.93
C ASN A 165 24.15 3.98 -18.23
N ILE A 166 24.60 4.78 -17.25
CA ILE A 166 24.76 6.24 -17.42
C ILE A 166 25.64 6.63 -18.61
N SER A 167 26.63 5.81 -18.99
CA SER A 167 27.46 6.01 -20.19
C SER A 167 26.69 5.98 -21.52
N GLN A 168 25.44 5.48 -21.50
CA GLN A 168 24.57 5.32 -22.68
C GLN A 168 23.37 6.29 -22.66
N LEU A 169 23.31 7.22 -21.70
CA LEU A 169 22.25 8.22 -21.59
C LEU A 169 22.64 9.52 -22.30
N THR A 170 21.66 10.20 -22.88
CA THR A 170 21.82 11.57 -23.38
C THR A 170 21.93 12.57 -22.22
N GLU A 171 22.50 13.75 -22.47
CA GLU A 171 22.57 14.82 -21.45
C GLU A 171 21.18 15.20 -20.91
N ILE A 172 20.14 15.14 -21.74
CA ILE A 172 18.74 15.39 -21.34
C ILE A 172 18.27 14.31 -20.34
N GLU A 173 18.55 13.03 -20.58
CA GLU A 173 18.20 11.94 -19.66
C GLU A 173 19.00 12.01 -18.34
N LEU A 174 20.24 12.52 -18.38
CA LEU A 174 21.04 12.79 -17.19
C LEU A 174 20.49 13.97 -16.39
N ILE A 175 20.03 15.03 -17.06
CA ILE A 175 19.32 16.18 -16.46
C ILE A 175 18.02 15.73 -15.77
N ASP A 176 17.19 14.93 -16.46
CA ASP A 176 15.97 14.34 -15.89
C ASP A 176 16.28 13.49 -14.65
N LEU A 177 17.38 12.71 -14.67
CA LEU A 177 17.82 11.90 -13.54
C LEU A 177 18.27 12.75 -12.34
N VAL A 178 18.97 13.87 -12.57
CA VAL A 178 19.36 14.84 -11.54
C VAL A 178 18.13 15.54 -10.94
N ILE A 179 17.18 15.98 -11.77
CA ILE A 179 15.91 16.57 -11.31
C ILE A 179 15.12 15.56 -10.45
N LYS A 180 15.03 14.30 -10.90
CA LYS A 180 14.41 13.20 -10.17
C LYS A 180 15.08 12.91 -8.84
N PHE A 181 16.41 12.94 -8.75
CA PHE A 181 17.11 12.79 -7.47
C PHE A 181 16.86 13.99 -6.54
N LYS A 182 16.75 15.21 -7.08
CA LYS A 182 16.46 16.43 -6.32
C LYS A 182 15.06 16.43 -5.69
N ASP A 183 14.01 16.04 -6.43
CA ASP A 183 12.65 15.87 -5.86
C ASP A 183 12.64 14.79 -4.76
N LEU A 184 13.29 13.64 -5.00
CA LEU A 184 13.37 12.58 -3.98
C LEU A 184 14.09 13.04 -2.71
N ILE A 185 15.19 13.79 -2.83
CA ILE A 185 15.88 14.40 -1.69
C ILE A 185 14.94 15.34 -0.93
N GLN A 186 14.28 16.27 -1.63
CA GLN A 186 13.36 17.24 -1.04
C GLN A 186 12.18 16.55 -0.32
N ARG A 187 11.62 15.48 -0.89
CA ARG A 187 10.55 14.70 -0.27
C ARG A 187 11.01 13.94 0.98
N ILE A 188 12.20 13.33 0.98
CA ILE A 188 12.73 12.63 2.16
C ILE A 188 13.06 13.61 3.29
N GLU A 189 13.51 14.83 2.96
CA GLU A 189 13.72 15.93 3.92
C GLU A 189 12.41 16.55 4.42
N THR A 190 11.30 16.38 3.68
CA THR A 190 9.97 16.86 4.08
C THR A 190 9.39 16.01 5.22
N LYS A 191 9.31 16.60 6.41
CA LYS A 191 8.86 15.94 7.65
C LYS A 191 7.43 15.36 7.60
N HIS A 192 6.61 15.83 6.66
CA HIS A 192 5.17 15.53 6.60
C HIS A 192 4.73 14.80 5.31
N ASP A 193 5.64 14.23 4.53
CA ASP A 193 5.27 13.36 3.39
C ASP A 193 4.56 12.08 3.92
N GLU A 194 3.27 11.96 3.65
CA GLU A 194 2.40 10.86 4.15
C GLU A 194 2.89 9.46 3.73
N LEU A 195 3.59 9.36 2.60
CA LEU A 195 4.14 8.10 2.09
C LEU A 195 5.46 7.75 2.79
N LEU A 196 6.15 8.73 3.37
CA LEU A 196 7.47 8.58 4.00
C LEU A 196 7.46 8.68 5.53
N ILE A 197 6.35 9.10 6.17
CA ILE A 197 6.23 9.15 7.64
C ILE A 197 6.54 7.80 8.30
N ARG A 198 6.22 6.67 7.65
CA ARG A 198 6.45 5.31 8.18
C ARG A 198 7.88 4.75 7.95
N ILE A 199 8.77 5.50 7.30
CA ILE A 199 10.17 5.07 7.09
C ILE A 199 11.03 5.53 8.26
N ASP A 200 11.83 4.62 8.80
CA ASP A 200 12.78 4.90 9.88
C ASP A 200 13.77 6.01 9.53
N GLN A 201 14.10 6.85 10.51
CA GLN A 201 14.92 8.05 10.31
C GLN A 201 16.37 7.72 9.89
N LYS A 202 16.93 6.58 10.34
CA LYS A 202 18.28 6.15 9.92
C LYS A 202 18.28 5.72 8.46
N LEU A 203 17.22 5.05 7.99
CA LEU A 203 17.05 4.72 6.57
C LEU A 203 16.88 5.99 5.72
N LYS A 204 16.13 6.99 6.19
CA LYS A 204 16.03 8.29 5.49
C LYS A 204 17.39 8.95 5.31
N CYS A 205 18.25 8.97 6.33
CA CYS A 205 19.60 9.51 6.22
C CYS A 205 20.46 8.71 5.22
N ASP A 206 20.45 7.37 5.30
CA ASP A 206 21.18 6.48 4.39
C ASP A 206 20.76 6.66 2.92
N TYR A 207 19.47 6.88 2.67
CA TYR A 207 18.94 7.21 1.34
C TYR A 207 19.38 8.60 0.88
N LEU A 208 19.29 9.62 1.74
CA LEU A 208 19.70 11.00 1.42
C LEU A 208 21.18 11.10 1.05
N GLU A 209 22.06 10.45 1.81
CA GLU A 209 23.50 10.41 1.52
C GLU A 209 23.76 9.78 0.15
N LYS A 210 23.16 8.62 -0.15
CA LYS A 210 23.38 7.93 -1.43
C LYS A 210 22.80 8.67 -2.63
N LEU A 211 21.65 9.33 -2.48
CA LEU A 211 21.07 10.17 -3.53
C LEU A 211 21.95 11.40 -3.79
N LYS A 212 22.42 12.08 -2.74
CA LYS A 212 23.31 13.25 -2.86
C LYS A 212 24.65 12.90 -3.49
N ILE A 213 25.26 11.77 -3.09
CA ILE A 213 26.51 11.27 -3.70
C ILE A 213 26.31 10.97 -5.19
N LYS A 214 25.25 10.23 -5.56
CA LYS A 214 24.95 9.91 -6.98
C LYS A 214 24.65 11.15 -7.81
N MET A 215 23.87 12.08 -7.27
CA MET A 215 23.54 13.34 -7.93
C MET A 215 24.81 14.17 -8.19
N LYS A 216 25.73 14.23 -7.21
CA LYS A 216 27.02 14.90 -7.38
C LYS A 216 27.88 14.25 -8.47
N ILE A 217 28.00 12.92 -8.48
CA ILE A 217 28.75 12.19 -9.52
C ILE A 217 28.22 12.55 -10.92
N ILE A 218 26.90 12.48 -11.14
CA ILE A 218 26.31 12.80 -12.44
C ILE A 218 26.59 14.25 -12.87
N ILE A 219 26.44 15.20 -11.94
CA ILE A 219 26.71 16.62 -12.23
C ILE A 219 28.19 16.82 -12.57
N ASP A 220 29.11 16.40 -11.69
CA ASP A 220 30.53 16.72 -11.80
C ASP A 220 31.22 15.94 -12.94
N GLU A 221 30.81 14.70 -13.22
CA GLU A 221 31.48 13.78 -14.16
C GLU A 221 30.76 13.59 -15.50
N ASN A 222 29.44 13.88 -15.61
CA ASN A 222 28.65 13.51 -16.81
C ASN A 222 27.87 14.65 -17.48
N LEU A 223 27.74 15.84 -16.88
CA LEU A 223 27.10 17.00 -17.52
C LEU A 223 28.13 17.97 -18.12
N SER A 224 27.69 18.83 -19.05
CA SER A 224 28.48 19.97 -19.54
C SER A 224 28.73 21.03 -18.47
N GLU A 225 29.78 21.84 -18.62
CA GLU A 225 30.13 22.90 -17.65
C GLU A 225 29.01 23.95 -17.48
N ASP A 226 28.28 24.29 -18.54
CA ASP A 226 27.12 25.19 -18.45
C ASP A 226 26.01 24.61 -17.54
N MET A 227 25.78 23.30 -17.63
CA MET A 227 24.82 22.59 -16.77
C MET A 227 25.36 22.43 -15.34
N LYS A 228 26.66 22.21 -15.14
CA LYS A 228 27.29 22.25 -13.80
C LYS A 228 27.09 23.61 -13.15
N ILE A 229 27.32 24.70 -13.88
CA ILE A 229 27.07 26.07 -13.41
C ILE A 229 25.59 26.29 -13.08
N LEU A 230 24.66 25.68 -13.83
CA LEU A 230 23.22 25.77 -13.58
C LEU A 230 22.79 25.01 -12.31
N PHE A 231 23.27 23.78 -12.09
CA PHE A 231 22.91 22.97 -10.92
C PHE A 231 23.66 23.36 -9.64
N ASN A 232 24.91 23.82 -9.74
CA ASN A 232 25.71 24.25 -8.58
C ASN A 232 25.47 25.73 -8.18
N LYS A 233 24.67 26.49 -8.95
CA LYS A 233 24.21 27.82 -8.52
C LYS A 233 23.32 27.69 -7.27
N PRO A 234 23.67 28.29 -6.12
CA PRO A 234 22.76 28.37 -5.00
C PRO A 234 21.53 29.21 -5.40
N SER A 235 20.34 28.71 -5.09
CA SER A 235 19.08 29.31 -5.51
C SER A 235 18.86 30.69 -4.88
N ARG A 236 19.22 31.75 -5.61
CA ARG A 236 18.98 33.16 -5.25
C ARG A 236 17.50 33.56 -5.42
N LEU A 237 16.61 32.87 -4.74
CA LEU A 237 15.18 33.20 -4.58
C LEU A 237 14.73 32.69 -3.20
N SER A 238 14.13 33.50 -2.32
CA SER A 238 14.11 34.97 -2.24
C SER A 238 13.68 35.34 -0.81
N SER A 239 14.43 36.21 -0.12
CA SER A 239 14.02 36.74 1.18
C SER A 239 13.05 37.91 0.98
N SER A 240 11.76 37.65 1.11
CA SER A 240 10.65 38.63 1.12
C SER A 240 9.48 38.05 1.89
#